data_AF-A0A7C3UPR9-F1
#
_entry.id   AF-A0A7C3UPR9-F1
#
_cell.length_a   1.000
_cell.length_b   1.000
_cell.length_c   1.000
_cell.angle_alpha   90.00
_cell.angle_beta   90.00
_cell.angle_gamma   90.00
#
_symmetry.space_group_name_H-M   'P 1'
#
loop_
_entity.id
_entity.type
_entity.pdbx_description
1 polymer ?
#
loop_
_entity_poly.entity_id
_entity_poly.type
_entity_poly.pdbx_seq_one_letter_code
_entity_poly.pdbx_strand_id
1 'polypeptide(L)' 'MKLREYAKLNSVTYRTAYNHWKSGYIKGKQLKSGTIVILDEESNLIENKVILYARISSSENKNNLE' A
#
# COMPACT_ATOMS: atom_id res chain seq x y z
N MET A 1 5.21 6.36 -5.25
CA MET A 1 5.40 4.88 -5.11
C MET A 1 6.31 4.33 -6.22
N LYS A 2 6.91 3.14 -6.06
CA LYS A 2 7.67 2.47 -7.15
C LYS A 2 6.72 1.84 -8.17
N LEU A 3 7.15 1.68 -9.44
CA LEU A 3 6.33 1.03 -10.49
C LEU A 3 5.81 -0.38 -10.09
N ARG A 4 6.64 -1.15 -9.37
CA ARG A 4 6.27 -2.48 -8.86
C ARG A 4 5.16 -2.44 -7.81
N GLU A 5 5.11 -1.37 -7.04
CA GLU A 5 4.14 -1.16 -5.96
C GLU A 5 2.79 -0.72 -6.53
N TYR A 6 2.81 0.19 -7.51
CA TYR A 6 1.64 0.53 -8.31
C TYR A 6 1.02 -0.69 -8.99
N ALA A 7 1.86 -1.56 -9.56
CA ALA A 7 1.40 -2.79 -10.20
C ALA A 7 0.64 -3.70 -9.22
N LYS A 8 1.13 -3.81 -7.97
CA LYS A 8 0.44 -4.56 -6.91
C LYS A 8 -0.88 -3.91 -6.49
N LEU A 9 -0.89 -2.60 -6.27
CA LEU A 9 -2.09 -1.85 -5.85
C LEU A 9 -3.21 -1.96 -6.89
N ASN A 10 -2.86 -1.85 -8.17
CA ASN A 10 -3.81 -1.91 -9.27
C ASN A 10 -4.07 -3.34 -9.77
N SER A 11 -3.50 -4.36 -9.12
CA SER A 11 -3.59 -5.78 -9.54
C SER A 11 -3.23 -6.01 -11.02
N VAL A 12 -2.27 -5.25 -11.54
CA VAL A 12 -1.78 -5.37 -12.92
C VAL A 12 -0.37 -5.94 -12.95
N THR A 13 0.02 -6.54 -14.08
CA THR A 13 1.41 -6.99 -14.25
C THR A 13 2.37 -5.79 -14.33
N TYR A 14 3.63 -6.01 -13.95
CA TYR A 14 4.67 -4.99 -14.09
C TYR A 14 4.77 -4.43 -15.52
N ARG A 15 4.61 -5.31 -16.53
CA ARG A 15 4.66 -4.93 -17.94
C ARG A 15 3.47 -4.05 -18.32
N THR A 16 2.27 -4.37 -17.82
CA THR A 16 1.07 -3.53 -17.99
C THR A 16 1.28 -2.14 -17.36
N ALA A 17 1.78 -2.08 -16.13
CA ALA A 17 2.08 -0.81 -15.46
C ALA A 17 3.13 0.02 -16.23
N TYR A 18 4.16 -0.64 -16.79
CA TYR A 18 5.15 0.01 -17.65
C TYR A 18 4.53 0.57 -18.92
N ASN A 19 3.66 -0.19 -19.59
CA ASN A 19 2.94 0.26 -20.78
C ASN A 19 2.06 1.47 -20.46
N HIS A 20 1.34 1.45 -19.34
CA HIS A 20 0.50 2.58 -18.91
C HIS A 20 1.33 3.85 -18.69
N TRP A 21 2.52 3.74 -18.10
CA TRP A 21 3.45 4.87 -17.97
C TRP A 21 3.95 5.35 -19.34
N LYS A 22 4.34 4.42 -20.22
CA LYS A 22 4.76 4.71 -21.61
C LYS A 22 3.68 5.41 -22.42
N SER A 23 2.41 5.07 -22.17
CA SER A 23 1.23 5.66 -22.81
C SER A 23 0.76 6.96 -22.14
N GLY A 24 1.37 7.37 -21.02
CA GLY A 24 1.04 8.62 -20.33
C GLY A 24 -0.23 8.56 -19.45
N TYR A 25 -0.81 7.38 -19.24
CA TYR A 25 -1.96 7.21 -18.34
C TYR A 25 -1.60 7.41 -16.86
N ILE A 26 -0.33 7.19 -16.52
CA ILE A 26 0.18 7.31 -15.15
C ILE A 26 1.19 8.45 -15.10
N LYS A 27 0.96 9.42 -14.21
CA LYS A 27 1.93 10.49 -13.93
C LYS A 27 3.09 9.92 -13.12
N GLY A 28 4.30 10.03 -13.67
CA GLY A 28 5.50 9.54 -13.02
C GLY A 28 6.77 10.01 -13.71
N LYS A 29 7.89 9.97 -12.99
CA LYS A 29 9.20 10.40 -13.47
C LYS A 29 10.17 9.23 -13.46
N GLN A 30 10.95 9.11 -14.54
CA GLN A 30 12.10 8.22 -14.57
C GLN A 30 13.32 8.95 -13.99
N LEU A 31 14.01 8.31 -13.03
CA LEU A 31 15.27 8.80 -12.51
C LEU A 31 16.41 8.52 -13.51
N LYS A 32 17.53 9.23 -13.36
CA LYS A 32 18.75 9.00 -14.14
C LYS A 32 19.27 7.56 -14.03
N SER A 33 18.92 6.85 -12.96
CA SER A 33 19.26 5.43 -12.73
C SER A 33 18.35 4.44 -13.47
N GLY A 34 17.33 4.91 -14.19
CA GLY A 34 16.37 4.06 -14.92
C GLY A 34 15.13 3.67 -14.11
N THR A 35 15.12 3.92 -12.79
CA THR A 35 13.97 3.64 -11.91
C THR A 35 12.79 4.56 -12.22
N ILE A 36 11.60 3.98 -12.41
CA ILE A 36 10.35 4.72 -12.63
C ILE A 36 9.64 4.92 -11.28
N VAL A 37 9.41 6.18 -10.93
CA VAL A 37 8.68 6.59 -9.73
C VAL A 37 7.36 7.21 -10.16
N ILE A 38 6.27 6.66 -9.61
CA ILE A 38 4.92 7.14 -9.88
C ILE A 38 4.56 8.17 -8.83
N LEU A 39 4.11 9.31 -9.32
CA LEU A 39 3.59 10.42 -8.53
C LEU A 39 2.10 10.16 -8.39
N ASP A 40 1.76 9.48 -7.30
CA ASP A 40 0.37 9.25 -6.94
C ASP A 40 -0.02 10.33 -5.94
N GLU A 41 -1.05 11.11 -6.26
CA GLU A 41 -1.57 12.16 -5.38
C GLU A 41 -2.35 11.54 -4.21
N GLU A 42 -2.77 10.28 -4.34
CA GLU A 42 -3.53 9.52 -3.35
C GLU A 42 -2.64 8.58 -2.51
N SER A 43 -1.45 9.01 -2.09
CA SER A 43 -0.83 8.39 -0.92
C SER A 43 -1.63 8.79 0.32
N ASN A 44 -2.86 8.29 0.41
CA ASN A 44 -3.64 8.27 1.62
C ASN A 44 -2.75 7.64 2.67
N LEU A 45 -2.36 8.48 3.61
CA LEU A 45 -1.69 8.13 4.84
C LEU A 45 -2.48 6.97 5.42
N ILE A 46 -1.99 5.75 5.26
CA ILE A 46 -2.46 4.62 6.04
C ILE A 46 -2.00 5.00 7.45
N GLU A 47 -2.85 5.73 8.18
CA GLU A 47 -2.72 5.90 9.61
C GLU A 47 -2.55 4.48 10.15
N ASN A 48 -1.37 4.18 10.71
CA ASN A 48 -1.05 2.88 11.29
C ASN A 48 -2.05 2.59 12.44
N LYS A 49 -3.24 2.09 12.09
CA LYS A 49 -4.26 1.67 13.03
C LYS A 49 -4.03 0.19 13.32
N VAL A 50 -3.65 -0.07 14.56
CA VAL A 50 -3.50 -1.42 15.09
C VAL A 50 -4.70 -1.70 15.99
N ILE A 51 -5.33 -2.86 15.80
CA ILE A 51 -6.41 -3.33 16.67
C ILE A 51 -5.79 -4.34 17.64
N LEU A 52 -5.75 -3.98 18.92
CA LEU A 52 -5.31 -4.86 20.00
C LEU A 52 -6.55 -5.45 20.69
N TYR A 53 -6.63 -6.78 20.79
CA TYR A 53 -7.62 -7.45 21.61
C TYR A 53 -6.94 -8.49 22.50
N ALA A 54 -7.41 -8.60 23.74
CA ALA A 54 -7.00 -9.65 24.68
C ALA A 54 -8.12 -10.69 24.78
N ARG A 55 -7.78 -11.98 24.70
CA ARG A 55 -8.74 -13.08 24.92
C ARG A 55 -8.57 -13.63 26.33
N ILE A 56 -9.67 -13.72 27.05
CA ILE A 56 -9.73 -14.32 28.38
C ILE A 56 -10.24 -15.76 28.26
N SER A 57 -9.67 -16.69 29.03
CA SER A 57 -9.98 -18.13 28.97
C SER A 57 -11.36 -18.49 29.53
N SER A 58 -11.95 -17.67 30.41
CA SER A 58 -13.30 -17.85 30.95
C SER A 58 -14.02 -16.52 31.12
N SER A 59 -15.33 -16.52 30.91
CA SER A 59 -16.20 -15.34 31.04
C SER A 59 -16.29 -14.79 32.45
N GLU A 60 -15.99 -15.59 33.48
CA GLU A 60 -15.93 -15.17 34.89
C GLU A 60 -14.75 -14.24 35.19
N ASN A 61 -13.65 -14.34 34.42
CA ASN A 61 -12.43 -13.55 34.63
C ASN A 61 -12.49 -12.16 33.97
N LYS A 62 -13.66 -11.73 33.47
CA LYS A 62 -13.84 -10.39 32.87
C LYS A 62 -13.59 -9.25 33.86
N ASN A 63 -13.89 -9.46 35.14
CA ASN A 63 -13.69 -8.46 36.19
C ASN A 63 -12.21 -8.25 36.57
N ASN A 64 -11.31 -9.15 36.17
CA ASN A 64 -9.87 -9.03 36.44
C ASN A 64 -9.13 -8.17 35.40
N LEU A 65 -9.86 -7.52 34.48
CA LEU A 65 -9.30 -6.76 33.36
C LEU A 65 -9.21 -5.25 33.63
N GLU A 66 -9.14 -4.84 34.90
CA GLU A 66 -8.84 -3.44 35.30
C GLU A 66 -7.38 -3.06 35.04
#